data_AF-A0A0N1DV92-F1
#
_entry.id   AF-A0A0N1DV92-F1
#
_cell.length_a   1.000
_cell.length_b   1.000
_cell.length_c   1.000
_cell.angle_alpha   90.00
_cell.angle_beta   90.00
_cell.angle_gamma   90.00
#
_symmetry.space_group_name_H-M   'P 1'
#
loop_
_entity.id
_entity.type
_entity.pdbx_description
1 polymer ?
#
loop_
_entity_poly.entity_id
_entity_poly.type
_entity_poly.pdbx_seq_one_letter_code
_entity_poly.pdbx_strand_id
1 'polypeptide(L)'
;MNKLFFFLIILGYHASYAQQKIQDDLWTGSYEVHLKNGEKVTIVDTLVVVKTADADPNKLAARYESDLARWMLTSKIKEEKIVRRFLFDPEDDEDGYKEFGWTDLHKSGKMNCIDGGHFFICQTEPNTTVTFNKEETYLTKTGVFGIWLHYGIVELQKIK
;
A
#
# COMPACT_ATOMS: atom_id res chain seq x y z
N MET A 1 -37.75 41.37 31.89
CA MET A 1 -37.32 40.17 32.64
C MET A 1 -37.94 38.95 31.98
N ASN A 2 -37.20 37.84 31.92
CA ASN A 2 -37.47 36.54 31.28
C ASN A 2 -37.27 36.52 29.75
N LYS A 3 -36.04 36.31 29.25
CA LYS A 3 -35.25 35.06 29.21
C LYS A 3 -36.01 33.92 28.51
N LEU A 4 -36.14 34.02 27.19
CA LEU A 4 -36.40 32.87 26.32
C LEU A 4 -35.66 33.04 24.98
N PHE A 5 -34.44 33.57 25.08
CA PHE A 5 -33.43 33.54 24.03
C PHE A 5 -32.36 32.56 24.54
N PHE A 6 -31.87 31.67 23.69
CA PHE A 6 -30.96 30.54 23.97
C PHE A 6 -31.60 29.23 24.41
N PHE A 7 -32.08 28.43 23.44
CA PHE A 7 -32.01 26.96 23.53
C PHE A 7 -32.09 26.34 22.12
N LEU A 8 -31.19 26.76 21.21
CA LEU A 8 -31.13 26.20 19.84
C LEU A 8 -29.69 26.22 19.28
N ILE A 9 -28.70 25.93 20.12
CA ILE A 9 -27.28 25.77 19.72
C ILE A 9 -26.64 24.62 20.53
N ILE A 10 -27.24 23.42 20.57
CA ILE A 10 -26.55 22.20 21.05
C ILE A 10 -27.09 20.95 20.35
N LEU A 11 -27.14 20.97 19.01
CA LEU A 11 -27.46 19.78 18.20
C LEU A 11 -26.56 19.70 16.96
N GLY A 12 -25.31 20.12 17.14
CA GLY A 12 -24.34 20.28 16.06
C GLY A 12 -22.94 19.79 16.41
N TYR A 13 -22.79 18.78 17.26
CA TYR A 13 -21.51 18.08 17.46
C TYR A 13 -21.81 16.62 17.80
N HIS A 14 -21.01 15.70 17.26
CA HIS A 14 -21.06 14.22 17.40
C HIS A 14 -21.71 13.43 16.25
N ALA A 15 -21.38 13.76 15.00
CA ALA A 15 -21.33 12.76 13.93
C ALA A 15 -20.10 12.96 13.04
N SER A 16 -18.93 13.13 13.67
CA SER A 16 -17.63 13.04 13.01
C SER A 16 -16.80 11.94 13.67
N TYR A 17 -17.42 10.80 13.98
CA TYR A 17 -16.66 9.58 14.23
C TYR A 17 -16.42 8.90 12.90
N ALA A 18 -15.23 9.15 12.38
CA ALA A 18 -14.51 8.32 11.43
C ALA A 18 -15.37 7.74 10.31
N GLN A 19 -15.60 8.55 9.29
CA GLN A 19 -15.64 8.01 7.94
C GLN A 19 -14.26 7.38 7.69
N GLN A 20 -14.06 6.14 8.13
CA GLN A 20 -12.95 5.30 7.67
C GLN A 20 -13.07 5.39 6.15
N LYS A 21 -12.16 6.12 5.50
CA LYS A 21 -12.02 6.11 4.06
C LYS A 21 -11.91 4.63 3.71
N ILE A 22 -12.97 4.06 3.14
CA ILE A 22 -12.90 2.80 2.43
C ILE A 22 -11.96 3.13 1.29
N GLN A 23 -10.67 2.92 1.50
CA GLN A 23 -9.71 2.94 0.42
C GLN A 23 -10.09 1.73 -0.42
N ASP A 24 -10.53 2.00 -1.66
CA ASP A 24 -10.85 0.96 -2.61
C ASP A 24 -9.70 -0.05 -2.65
N ASP A 25 -10.06 -1.33 -2.75
CA ASP A 25 -9.06 -2.38 -2.82
C ASP A 25 -8.26 -2.25 -4.12
N LEU A 26 -7.06 -1.67 -4.01
CA LEU A 26 -6.16 -1.41 -5.12
C LEU A 26 -5.48 -2.69 -5.63
N TRP A 27 -5.40 -3.71 -4.78
CA TRP A 27 -4.44 -4.80 -4.93
C TRP A 27 -5.05 -6.08 -5.48
N THR A 28 -6.34 -6.33 -5.23
CA THR A 28 -6.94 -7.59 -5.67
C THR A 28 -6.87 -7.77 -7.18
N GLY A 29 -6.37 -8.93 -7.61
CA GLY A 29 -6.25 -9.32 -9.02
C GLY A 29 -5.11 -10.30 -9.26
N SER A 30 -4.94 -10.68 -10.53
CA SER A 30 -3.82 -11.50 -10.99
C SER A 30 -2.77 -10.64 -11.67
N TYR A 31 -1.49 -10.95 -11.47
CA TYR A 31 -0.36 -10.17 -11.97
C TYR A 31 0.70 -11.09 -12.57
N GLU A 32 1.18 -10.79 -13.77
CA GLU A 32 2.42 -11.35 -14.28
C GLU A 32 3.60 -10.59 -13.70
N VAL A 33 4.65 -11.31 -13.28
CA VAL A 33 5.89 -10.71 -12.77
C VAL A 33 6.93 -10.72 -13.88
N HIS A 34 7.31 -9.53 -14.34
CA HIS A 34 8.20 -9.32 -15.46
C HIS A 34 9.57 -8.87 -14.93
N LEU A 35 10.57 -9.75 -15.03
CA LEU A 35 11.96 -9.42 -14.73
C LEU A 35 12.62 -8.84 -15.97
N LYS A 36 13.30 -7.69 -15.82
CA LYS A 36 14.05 -7.04 -16.89
C LYS A 36 15.56 -7.23 -16.65
N ASN A 37 16.22 -7.93 -17.58
CA ASN A 37 17.67 -8.10 -17.61
C ASN A 37 18.22 -7.50 -18.91
N GLY A 38 18.68 -6.24 -18.83
CA GLY A 38 19.04 -5.46 -20.02
C GLY A 38 17.81 -5.17 -20.88
N GLU A 39 17.85 -5.57 -22.15
CA GLU A 39 16.72 -5.43 -23.09
C GLU A 39 15.72 -6.59 -23.02
N LYS A 40 16.09 -7.71 -22.39
CA LYS A 40 15.24 -8.90 -22.33
C LYS A 40 14.25 -8.79 -21.16
N VAL A 41 12.98 -9.03 -21.46
CA VAL A 41 11.90 -9.16 -20.47
C VAL A 41 11.46 -10.62 -20.43
N THR A 42 11.37 -11.19 -19.23
CA THR A 42 10.87 -12.55 -19.00
C THR A 42 9.81 -12.57 -17.92
N ILE A 43 8.72 -13.29 -18.17
CA ILE A 43 7.73 -13.61 -17.13
C ILE A 43 8.35 -14.68 -16.24
N VAL A 44 8.53 -14.37 -14.96
CA VAL A 44 9.18 -15.25 -13.98
C VAL A 44 8.20 -15.84 -12.98
N ASP A 45 7.00 -15.26 -12.85
CA ASP A 45 5.94 -15.74 -11.95
C ASP A 45 4.57 -15.18 -12.37
N THR A 46 3.51 -15.72 -11.78
CA THR A 46 2.18 -15.12 -11.70
C THR A 46 1.76 -15.04 -10.25
N LEU A 47 1.37 -13.85 -9.80
CA LEU A 47 0.83 -13.60 -8.47
C LEU A 47 -0.68 -13.46 -8.54
N VAL A 48 -1.38 -14.00 -7.54
CA VAL A 48 -2.79 -13.73 -7.29
C VAL A 48 -2.88 -13.04 -5.94
N VAL A 49 -3.45 -11.84 -5.92
CA VAL A 49 -3.64 -11.06 -4.70
C VAL A 49 -5.14 -10.99 -4.42
N VAL A 50 -5.52 -11.31 -3.19
CA VAL A 50 -6.92 -11.29 -2.74
C VAL A 50 -6.99 -10.69 -1.35
N LYS A 51 -7.91 -9.74 -1.14
CA LYS A 51 -8.17 -9.22 0.21
C LYS A 51 -8.68 -10.31 1.14
N THR A 52 -8.14 -10.39 2.34
CA THR A 52 -8.54 -11.37 3.36
C THR A 52 -9.34 -10.71 4.46
N ALA A 53 -9.70 -11.48 5.49
CA ALA A 53 -10.11 -10.90 6.76
C ALA A 53 -9.01 -9.97 7.31
N ASP A 54 -9.44 -8.89 7.95
CA ASP A 54 -8.57 -8.00 8.70
C ASP A 54 -7.87 -8.78 9.82
N ALA A 55 -6.66 -8.33 10.18
CA ALA A 55 -5.92 -8.93 11.27
C ALA A 55 -6.59 -8.67 12.63
N ASP A 56 -6.52 -9.66 13.53
CA ASP A 56 -6.98 -9.54 14.90
C ASP A 56 -6.06 -8.58 15.68
N PRO A 57 -6.56 -7.41 16.14
CA PRO A 57 -5.73 -6.42 16.80
C PRO A 57 -5.05 -6.98 18.07
N ASN A 58 -5.66 -7.95 18.75
CA ASN A 58 -5.09 -8.55 19.96
C ASN A 58 -3.89 -9.48 19.69
N LYS A 59 -3.62 -9.79 18.41
CA LYS A 59 -2.52 -10.66 17.97
C LYS A 59 -1.45 -9.89 17.20
N LEU A 60 -1.59 -8.57 17.08
CA LEU A 60 -0.63 -7.71 16.41
C LEU A 60 0.31 -7.05 17.42
N ALA A 61 1.51 -6.71 16.97
CA ALA A 61 2.32 -5.75 17.69
C ALA A 61 1.66 -4.37 17.61
N ALA A 62 1.78 -3.58 18.68
CA ALA A 62 1.12 -2.26 18.83
C ALA A 62 1.27 -1.36 17.58
N ARG A 63 2.46 -1.33 16.98
CA ARG A 63 2.73 -0.54 15.76
C ARG A 63 1.85 -0.89 14.55
N TYR A 64 1.22 -2.07 14.51
CA TYR A 64 0.38 -2.52 13.40
C TYR A 64 -1.12 -2.38 13.69
N GLU A 65 -1.51 -1.91 14.88
CA GLU A 65 -2.93 -1.81 15.27
C GLU A 65 -3.67 -0.72 14.48
N SER A 66 -2.96 0.31 13.99
CA SER A 66 -3.53 1.38 13.17
C SER A 66 -3.94 0.93 11.76
N ASP A 67 -3.43 -0.21 11.27
CA ASP A 67 -3.82 -0.79 9.99
C ASP A 67 -3.98 -2.32 10.05
N LEU A 68 -5.24 -2.75 10.10
CA LEU A 68 -5.63 -4.15 10.17
C LEU A 68 -5.81 -4.80 8.79
N ALA A 69 -5.82 -4.04 7.70
CA ALA A 69 -6.13 -4.59 6.37
C ALA A 69 -5.07 -5.60 5.91
N ARG A 70 -5.51 -6.75 5.39
CA ARG A 70 -4.62 -7.82 4.93
C ARG A 70 -5.03 -8.33 3.54
N TRP A 71 -4.03 -8.79 2.81
CA TRP A 71 -4.21 -9.51 1.54
C TRP A 71 -3.43 -10.81 1.58
N MET A 72 -3.96 -11.84 0.95
CA MET A 72 -3.22 -13.05 0.61
C MET A 72 -2.61 -12.86 -0.76
N LEU A 73 -1.30 -13.06 -0.85
CA LEU A 73 -0.55 -13.08 -2.09
C LEU A 73 -0.11 -14.52 -2.35
N THR A 74 -0.63 -15.12 -3.41
CA THR A 74 -0.31 -16.48 -3.84
C THR A 74 0.58 -16.42 -5.07
N SER A 75 1.78 -16.99 -5.00
CA SER A 75 2.65 -17.22 -6.15
C SER A 75 2.32 -18.56 -6.80
N LYS A 76 2.46 -18.68 -8.12
CA LYS A 76 2.32 -19.98 -8.80
C LYS A 76 3.53 -20.89 -8.63
N ILE A 77 4.68 -20.33 -8.28
CA ILE A 77 5.95 -21.08 -8.16
C ILE A 77 6.54 -21.05 -6.74
N LYS A 78 5.97 -20.26 -5.83
CA LYS A 78 6.34 -20.16 -4.40
C LYS A 78 5.10 -20.31 -3.52
N GLU A 79 5.31 -20.25 -2.22
CA GLU A 79 4.26 -20.31 -1.21
C GLU A 79 3.41 -19.02 -1.17
N GLU A 80 2.24 -19.14 -0.56
CA GLU A 80 1.38 -18.01 -0.25
C GLU A 80 1.90 -17.18 0.93
N LYS A 81 1.54 -15.90 0.96
CA LYS A 81 1.93 -15.00 2.04
C LYS A 81 0.85 -13.97 2.34
N ILE A 82 0.58 -13.76 3.62
CA ILE A 82 -0.19 -12.61 4.08
C ILE A 82 0.69 -11.35 4.01
N VAL A 83 0.19 -10.33 3.34
CA VAL A 83 0.81 -9.01 3.19
C VAL A 83 -0.09 -7.92 3.74
N ARG A 84 0.50 -6.76 4.03
CA ARG A 84 -0.16 -5.58 4.63
C ARG A 84 0.33 -4.31 3.94
N ARG A 85 -0.33 -3.17 4.12
CA ARG A 85 0.22 -1.90 3.61
C ARG A 85 1.48 -1.49 4.37
N PHE A 86 2.30 -0.65 3.73
CA PHE A 86 3.24 0.18 4.45
C PHE A 86 2.49 1.03 5.47
N LEU A 87 3.03 1.13 6.68
CA LEU A 87 2.45 2.00 7.69
C LEU A 87 2.83 3.44 7.39
N PHE A 88 1.88 4.33 7.65
CA PHE A 88 2.09 5.76 7.59
C PHE A 88 1.22 6.41 8.65
N ASP A 89 1.85 6.72 9.79
CA ASP A 89 1.26 7.41 10.92
C ASP A 89 2.20 8.54 11.38
N PRO A 90 1.93 9.79 10.96
CA PRO A 90 2.72 10.94 11.39
C PRO A 90 2.64 11.23 12.89
N GLU A 91 1.60 10.76 13.59
CA GLU A 91 1.43 11.01 15.03
C GLU A 91 2.35 10.10 15.86
N ASP A 92 2.65 8.90 15.34
CA ASP A 92 3.52 7.89 15.95
C ASP A 92 4.94 7.80 15.32
N ASP A 93 5.35 8.81 14.51
CA ASP A 93 6.62 8.83 13.74
C ASP A 93 6.84 7.58 12.87
N GLU A 94 5.75 6.96 12.41
CA GLU A 94 5.80 5.77 11.56
C GLU A 94 5.64 6.20 10.09
N ASP A 95 6.70 6.03 9.31
CA ASP A 95 6.69 6.33 7.88
C ASP A 95 7.48 5.27 7.11
N GLY A 96 6.77 4.22 6.67
CA GLY A 96 7.36 3.13 5.89
C GLY A 96 7.88 3.56 4.52
N TYR A 97 7.52 4.76 4.04
CA TYR A 97 7.96 5.29 2.74
C TYR A 97 9.25 6.11 2.84
N LYS A 98 9.65 6.50 4.05
CA LYS A 98 10.78 7.39 4.33
C LYS A 98 12.11 6.83 3.85
N GLU A 99 12.35 5.53 4.07
CA GLU A 99 13.60 4.86 3.69
C GLU A 99 13.88 4.96 2.18
N PHE A 100 12.82 4.91 1.37
CA PHE A 100 12.92 4.97 -0.09
C PHE A 100 12.76 6.40 -0.64
N GLY A 101 12.51 7.39 0.22
CA GLY A 101 12.24 8.77 -0.20
C GLY A 101 10.88 8.95 -0.88
N TRP A 102 9.89 8.11 -0.58
CA TRP A 102 8.56 8.14 -1.21
C TRP A 102 7.48 8.81 -0.39
N THR A 103 7.81 9.34 0.78
CA THR A 103 6.87 10.00 1.69
C THR A 103 5.98 11.03 0.99
N ASP A 104 6.55 11.90 0.16
CA ASP A 104 5.78 12.94 -0.53
C ASP A 104 4.90 12.39 -1.66
N LEU A 105 5.35 11.33 -2.33
CA LEU A 105 4.52 10.61 -3.30
C LEU A 105 3.32 9.95 -2.61
N HIS A 106 3.53 9.36 -1.44
CA HIS A 106 2.44 8.78 -0.66
C HIS A 106 1.46 9.84 -0.15
N LYS A 107 1.95 10.93 0.45
CA LYS A 107 1.13 12.05 0.93
C LYS A 107 0.30 12.70 -0.17
N SER A 108 0.80 12.70 -1.41
CA SER A 108 0.07 13.20 -2.58
C SER A 108 -0.87 12.18 -3.23
N GLY A 109 -0.97 10.97 -2.67
CA GLY A 109 -1.83 9.88 -3.16
C GLY A 109 -1.29 9.16 -4.40
N LYS A 110 -0.03 9.41 -4.79
CA LYS A 110 0.61 8.88 -5.99
C LYS A 110 1.41 7.60 -5.76
N MET A 111 1.55 7.17 -4.51
CA MET A 111 2.25 5.94 -4.16
C MET A 111 1.51 5.21 -3.05
N ASN A 112 1.28 3.92 -3.24
CA ASN A 112 0.83 3.01 -2.19
C ASN A 112 1.69 1.76 -2.28
N CYS A 113 2.06 1.17 -1.14
CA CYS A 113 2.87 -0.05 -1.12
C CYS A 113 2.29 -1.08 -0.15
N ILE A 114 2.46 -2.36 -0.49
CA ILE A 114 2.25 -3.51 0.40
C ILE A 114 3.58 -4.20 0.71
N ASP A 115 3.73 -4.57 1.98
CA ASP A 115 4.89 -5.20 2.60
C ASP A 115 4.66 -6.71 2.79
N GLY A 116 5.58 -7.50 2.22
CA GLY A 116 5.70 -8.95 2.42
C GLY A 116 6.94 -9.35 3.21
N GLY A 117 7.60 -8.43 3.90
CA GLY A 117 8.78 -8.62 4.77
C GLY A 117 10.11 -8.73 4.02
N HIS A 118 10.19 -9.58 3.00
CA HIS A 118 11.39 -9.73 2.15
C HIS A 118 11.21 -9.21 0.72
N PHE A 119 10.04 -8.66 0.47
CA PHE A 119 9.70 -7.97 -0.75
C PHE A 119 8.58 -6.97 -0.46
N PHE A 120 8.41 -6.03 -1.36
CA PHE A 120 7.27 -5.12 -1.34
C PHE A 120 6.80 -4.85 -2.76
N ILE A 121 5.50 -4.60 -2.91
CA ILE A 121 4.85 -4.27 -4.19
C ILE A 121 4.25 -2.89 -4.02
N CYS A 122 4.52 -2.00 -4.97
CA CYS A 122 4.09 -0.63 -4.96
C CYS A 122 3.28 -0.32 -6.22
N GLN A 123 2.31 0.58 -6.06
CA GLN A 123 1.48 1.10 -7.13
C GLN A 123 1.61 2.62 -7.19
N THR A 124 1.78 3.11 -8.42
CA THR A 124 1.86 4.52 -8.80
C THR A 124 1.19 4.72 -10.16
N GLU A 125 1.31 5.92 -10.73
CA GLU A 125 0.81 6.20 -12.08
C GLU A 125 1.65 5.44 -13.14
N PRO A 126 1.02 4.88 -14.19
CA PRO A 126 1.75 4.30 -15.31
C PRO A 126 2.71 5.31 -15.96
N ASN A 127 3.85 4.82 -16.47
CA ASN A 127 4.92 5.62 -17.07
C ASN A 127 5.56 6.64 -16.11
N THR A 128 5.66 6.28 -14.83
CA THR A 128 6.34 7.09 -13.81
C THR A 128 7.76 6.61 -13.59
N THR A 129 8.70 7.55 -13.51
CA THR A 129 10.04 7.26 -13.01
C THR A 129 10.05 7.35 -11.49
N VAL A 130 10.31 6.23 -10.83
CA VAL A 130 10.49 6.14 -9.38
C VAL A 130 11.97 6.12 -9.05
N THR A 131 12.36 6.83 -7.98
CA THR A 131 13.74 6.90 -7.50
C THR A 131 13.90 6.04 -6.25
N PHE A 132 14.99 5.28 -6.16
CA PHE A 132 15.40 4.47 -5.01
C PHE A 132 16.72 5.03 -4.48
N ASN A 133 16.85 5.13 -3.16
CA ASN A 133 18.12 5.48 -2.51
C ASN A 133 18.82 6.72 -3.11
N LYS A 134 18.03 7.74 -3.50
CA LYS A 134 18.45 9.03 -4.06
C LYS A 134 19.15 9.02 -5.43
N GLU A 135 19.58 7.86 -5.95
CA GLU A 135 20.41 7.80 -7.17
C GLU A 135 19.88 6.82 -8.22
N GLU A 136 19.29 5.69 -7.81
CA GLU A 136 18.78 4.70 -8.77
C GLU A 136 17.38 5.09 -9.23
N THR A 137 17.12 5.02 -10.53
CA THR A 137 15.79 5.32 -11.08
C THR A 137 15.26 4.15 -11.89
N TYR A 138 13.96 3.95 -11.83
CA TYR A 138 13.25 2.94 -12.60
C TYR A 138 11.99 3.53 -13.22
N LEU A 139 11.82 3.32 -14.51
CA LEU A 139 10.59 3.65 -15.21
C LEU A 139 9.62 2.46 -15.12
N THR A 140 8.56 2.61 -14.33
CA THR A 140 7.44 1.66 -14.33
C THR A 140 6.47 2.03 -15.45
N LYS A 141 6.20 1.09 -16.36
CA LYS A 141 5.30 1.26 -17.52
C LYS A 141 3.85 1.02 -17.13
N THR A 142 3.59 0.04 -16.27
CA THR A 142 2.26 -0.37 -15.80
C THR A 142 1.82 0.44 -14.59
N GLY A 143 2.76 1.06 -13.87
CA GLY A 143 2.49 1.71 -12.60
C GLY A 143 2.45 0.73 -11.43
N VAL A 144 2.72 -0.56 -11.64
CA VAL A 144 2.84 -1.55 -10.56
C VAL A 144 4.20 -2.23 -10.68
N PHE A 145 4.98 -2.16 -9.62
CA PHE A 145 6.32 -2.74 -9.56
C PHE A 145 6.54 -3.37 -8.18
N GLY A 146 7.51 -4.25 -8.06
CA GLY A 146 7.92 -4.73 -6.75
C GLY A 146 9.41 -4.88 -6.64
N ILE A 147 9.89 -4.86 -5.41
CA ILE A 147 11.29 -5.02 -5.08
C ILE A 147 11.43 -6.26 -4.23
N TRP A 148 12.21 -7.20 -4.76
CA TRP A 148 12.64 -8.38 -4.03
C TRP A 148 14.10 -8.19 -3.63
N LEU A 149 14.40 -8.39 -2.35
CA LEU A 149 15.76 -8.18 -1.83
C LEU A 149 16.85 -8.98 -2.60
N HIS A 150 16.49 -10.10 -3.24
CA HIS A 150 17.43 -10.93 -4.00
C HIS A 150 17.38 -10.77 -5.53
N TYR A 151 16.32 -10.17 -6.09
CA TYR A 151 16.10 -10.09 -7.54
C TYR A 151 16.04 -8.65 -8.06
N GLY A 152 16.09 -7.66 -7.17
CA GLY A 152 15.95 -6.27 -7.53
C GLY A 152 14.50 -5.93 -7.90
N ILE A 153 14.36 -4.99 -8.83
CA ILE A 153 13.07 -4.43 -9.25
C ILE A 153 12.47 -5.28 -10.38
N VAL A 154 11.20 -5.60 -10.26
CA VAL A 154 10.39 -6.24 -11.30
C VAL A 154 9.16 -5.42 -11.59
N GLU A 155 8.69 -5.48 -12.83
CA GLU A 155 7.42 -4.89 -13.22
C GLU A 155 6.31 -5.91 -12.98
N LEU A 156 5.15 -5.45 -12.50
CA LEU A 156 3.95 -6.28 -12.40
C LEU A 156 2.93 -5.79 -13.42
N GLN A 157 2.43 -6.71 -14.24
CA GLN A 157 1.36 -6.44 -15.18
C GLN A 157 0.09 -7.12 -14.72
N LYS A 158 -0.95 -6.34 -14.42
CA LYS A 158 -2.27 -6.89 -14.05
C LYS A 158 -2.87 -7.62 -15.26
N ILE A 159 -3.28 -8.87 -15.04
CA ILE A 159 -3.98 -9.71 -16.01
C ILE A 159 -5.47 -9.36 -15.92
N LYS A 160 -6.09 -9.08 -17.08
CA LYS A 160 -7.53 -8.80 -17.16
C LYS A 160 -8.36 -10.04 -16.87
#